data_AF-A0A117SC40-F1
#
_entry.id   AF-A0A117SC40-F1
#
_cell.length_a   1.000
_cell.length_b   1.000
_cell.length_c   1.000
_cell.angle_alpha   90.00
_cell.angle_beta   90.00
_cell.angle_gamma   90.00
#
_symmetry.space_group_name_H-M   'P 1'
#
loop_
_entity.id
_entity.type
_entity.pdbx_description
1 polymer ?
#
loop_
_entity_poly.entity_id
_entity_poly.type
_entity_poly.pdbx_seq_one_letter_code
_entity_poly.pdbx_strand_id
1 'polypeptide(L)' 'MTAAWHTDEDVTPNPHEVEFMAATLEGRHGLLAAQIADFFSTLHGHQGDAGRSWAWAGVAELVRKRQGERQHMSAF' A
#
# COMPACT_ATOMS: atom_id res chain seq x y z
N MET A 1 8.57 -27.55 -0.70
CA MET A 1 8.80 -26.82 -1.96
C MET A 1 9.01 -25.36 -1.61
N THR A 2 10.26 -24.91 -1.48
CA THR A 2 10.59 -23.50 -1.26
C THR A 2 10.34 -22.77 -2.57
N ALA A 3 9.35 -21.88 -2.61
CA ALA A 3 9.12 -21.02 -3.77
C ALA A 3 10.41 -20.25 -4.04
N ALA A 4 11.06 -20.55 -5.16
CA ALA A 4 12.23 -19.82 -5.62
C ALA A 4 11.74 -18.43 -6.03
N TRP A 5 11.93 -17.45 -5.13
CA TRP A 5 11.69 -16.04 -5.41
C TRP A 5 12.53 -15.66 -6.62
N HIS A 6 11.89 -15.48 -7.77
CA HIS A 6 12.57 -15.06 -9.00
C HIS A 6 13.04 -13.63 -8.77
N THR A 7 14.36 -13.45 -8.72
CA THR A 7 15.04 -12.20 -8.35
C THR A 7 15.13 -11.23 -9.54
N ASP A 8 14.54 -11.59 -10.69
CA ASP A 8 14.76 -10.94 -11.99
C ASP A 8 13.47 -10.40 -12.64
N GLU A 9 12.33 -10.52 -11.95
CA GLU A 9 11.07 -9.93 -12.40
C GLU A 9 10.94 -8.55 -11.74
N ASP A 10 10.72 -7.50 -12.55
CA ASP A 10 10.39 -6.17 -12.04
C ASP A 10 9.02 -6.24 -11.35
N VAL A 11 9.05 -6.52 -10.05
CA VAL A 11 7.88 -6.63 -9.18
C VAL A 11 7.43 -5.27 -8.63
N THR A 12 7.87 -4.17 -9.24
CA THR A 12 7.39 -2.83 -8.88
C THR A 12 5.93 -2.71 -9.30
N PRO A 13 4.97 -2.55 -8.37
CA PRO A 13 3.58 -2.48 -8.75
C PRO A 13 3.33 -1.22 -9.57
N ASN A 14 2.59 -1.40 -10.66
CA ASN A 14 2.18 -0.31 -11.51
C ASN A 14 1.10 0.56 -10.80
N PRO A 15 0.83 1.78 -11.29
CA PRO A 15 -0.13 2.67 -10.63
C PRO A 15 -1.53 2.06 -10.42
N HIS A 16 -2.02 1.24 -11.35
CA HIS A 16 -3.32 0.58 -11.21
C HIS A 16 -3.32 -0.49 -10.11
N GLU A 17 -2.22 -1.20 -9.91
CA GLU A 17 -2.07 -2.16 -8.82
C GLU A 17 -2.06 -1.44 -7.47
N VAL A 18 -1.36 -0.31 -7.37
CA VAL A 18 -1.36 0.54 -6.16
C VAL A 18 -2.79 1.05 -5.86
N GLU A 19 -3.53 1.49 -6.87
CA GLU A 19 -4.93 1.92 -6.71
C GLU A 19 -5.84 0.78 -6.23
N PHE A 20 -5.67 -0.41 -6.78
CA PHE A 20 -6.46 -1.59 -6.41
C PHE A 20 -6.16 -2.05 -4.98
N MET A 21 -4.88 -2.05 -4.59
CA MET A 21 -4.44 -2.33 -3.22
C MET A 21 -5.03 -1.31 -2.24
N ALA A 22 -4.96 -0.02 -2.56
CA ALA A 22 -5.54 1.05 -1.75
C ALA A 22 -7.05 0.87 -1.58
N ALA A 23 -7.79 0.66 -2.69
CA ALA A 23 -9.23 0.45 -2.66
C ALA A 23 -9.62 -0.80 -1.84
N THR A 24 -8.84 -1.87 -1.94
CA THR A 24 -9.06 -3.11 -1.16
C THR A 24 -8.89 -2.84 0.33
N LEU A 25 -7.83 -2.13 0.73
CA LEU A 25 -7.62 -1.79 2.14
C LEU A 25 -8.68 -0.84 2.66
N GLU A 26 -9.05 0.18 1.89
CA GLU A 26 -10.13 1.12 2.24
C GLU A 26 -11.46 0.38 2.46
N GLY A 27 -11.82 -0.55 1.57
CA GLY A 27 -13.05 -1.33 1.68
C GLY A 27 -13.07 -2.30 2.86
N ARG A 28 -11.92 -2.89 3.23
CA ARG A 28 -11.84 -3.87 4.32
C ARG A 28 -11.59 -3.26 5.70
N HIS A 29 -10.87 -2.14 5.76
CA HIS A 29 -10.32 -1.61 7.00
C HIS A 29 -10.69 -0.14 7.25
N GLY A 30 -11.36 0.52 6.30
CA GLY A 30 -11.86 1.89 6.47
C GLY A 30 -10.76 2.86 6.87
N LEU A 31 -10.92 3.48 8.05
CA LEU A 31 -9.98 4.47 8.59
C LEU A 31 -8.57 3.89 8.85
N LEU A 32 -8.47 2.59 9.13
CA LEU A 32 -7.19 1.92 9.43
C LEU A 32 -6.37 1.56 8.19
N ALA A 33 -6.93 1.72 6.98
CA ALA A 33 -6.31 1.29 5.73
C ALA A 33 -4.88 1.84 5.55
N ALA A 34 -4.65 3.12 5.84
CA ALA A 34 -3.33 3.73 5.72
C ALA A 34 -2.31 3.13 6.71
N GLN A 35 -2.73 2.88 7.96
CA GLN A 35 -1.87 2.32 8.99
C GLN A 35 -1.48 0.86 8.68
N ILE A 36 -2.40 0.10 8.09
CA ILE A 36 -2.13 -1.27 7.64
C ILE A 36 -1.13 -1.29 6.48
N ALA A 37 -1.25 -0.35 5.54
CA ALA A 37 -0.27 -0.19 4.48
C ALA A 37 1.12 0.20 5.02
N ASP A 38 1.21 1.13 5.98
CA ASP A 38 2.47 1.49 6.64
C ASP A 38 3.09 0.28 7.38
N PHE A 39 2.27 -0.57 8.00
CA PHE A 39 2.73 -1.81 8.64
C PHE A 39 3.39 -2.74 7.62
N PHE A 40 2.76 -2.98 6.46
CA PHE A 40 3.35 -3.81 5.43
C PHE A 40 4.63 -3.20 4.83
N SER A 41 4.65 -1.87 4.64
CA SER A 41 5.85 -1.17 4.19
C SER A 41 7.02 -1.40 5.15
N THR A 42 6.77 -1.27 6.45
CA THR A 42 7.76 -1.48 7.52
C THR A 42 8.21 -2.94 7.59
N LEU A 43 7.26 -3.88 7.51
CA LEU A 43 7.55 -5.33 7.51
C LEU A 43 8.49 -5.71 6.37
N HIS A 44 8.19 -5.28 5.14
CA HIS A 44 9.02 -5.57 3.98
C HIS A 44 10.38 -4.87 4.05
N GLY A 45 10.43 -3.65 4.60
CA GLY A 45 11.69 -2.96 4.88
C GLY A 45 12.59 -3.77 5.83
N HIS A 46 12.03 -4.31 6.91
CA HIS A 46 12.76 -5.19 7.84
C HIS A 46 13.20 -6.51 7.23
N GLN A 47 12.50 -7.01 6.21
CA GLN A 47 12.84 -8.23 5.48
C GLN A 47 13.85 -8.00 4.36
N GLY A 48 14.28 -6.75 4.13
CA GLY A 48 15.19 -6.39 3.04
C GLY A 48 14.52 -6.30 1.66
N ASP A 49 13.19 -6.32 1.61
CA ASP A 49 12.40 -6.18 0.38
C ASP A 49 12.04 -4.71 0.15
N ALA A 50 13.02 -3.95 -0.34
CA ALA A 50 12.88 -2.50 -0.56
C ALA A 50 11.80 -2.16 -1.59
N GLY A 51 11.62 -3.00 -2.62
CA GLY A 51 10.60 -2.79 -3.66
C GLY A 51 9.19 -2.87 -3.09
N ARG A 52 8.88 -3.95 -2.35
CA ARG A 52 7.58 -4.05 -1.67
C ARG A 52 7.42 -3.04 -0.55
N SER A 53 8.49 -2.71 0.16
CA SER A 53 8.45 -1.64 1.17
C SER A 53 7.98 -0.32 0.55
N TRP A 54 8.57 0.08 -0.58
CA TRP A 54 8.23 1.32 -1.27
C TRP A 54 6.82 1.29 -1.88
N ALA A 55 6.43 0.16 -2.48
CA ALA A 55 5.07 -0.04 -2.99
C ALA A 55 4.00 0.20 -1.92
N TRP A 56 4.15 -0.41 -0.74
CA TRP A 56 3.21 -0.23 0.36
C TRP A 56 3.23 1.18 0.95
N ALA A 57 4.37 1.88 0.91
CA ALA A 57 4.44 3.29 1.28
C ALA A 57 3.59 4.16 0.33
N GLY A 58 3.67 3.89 -0.98
CA GLY A 58 2.84 4.56 -2.00
C GLY A 58 1.35 4.30 -1.80
N VAL A 59 0.96 3.06 -1.44
CA VAL A 59 -0.43 2.73 -1.08
C VAL A 59 -0.88 3.53 0.14
N ALA A 60 -0.06 3.61 1.19
CA ALA A 60 -0.39 4.35 2.41
C ALA A 60 -0.59 5.85 2.15
N GLU A 61 0.26 6.45 1.31
CA GLU A 61 0.12 7.84 0.87
C GLU A 61 -1.18 8.07 0.08
N LEU A 62 -1.49 7.20 -0.88
CA LEU A 62 -2.71 7.30 -1.66
C LEU A 62 -3.97 7.22 -0.79
N VAL A 63 -4.00 6.30 0.18
CA VAL A 63 -5.11 6.17 1.12
C VAL A 63 -5.25 7.44 1.97
N ARG A 64 -4.15 7.99 2.51
CA ARG A 64 -4.17 9.26 3.28
C ARG A 64 -4.72 10.41 2.45
N LYS A 65 -4.30 10.53 1.20
CA LYS A 65 -4.79 11.55 0.27
C LYS A 65 -6.31 11.44 0.11
N ARG A 66 -6.83 10.25 -0.22
CA ARG A 66 -8.28 10.02 -0.39
C ARG A 66 -9.05 10.24 0.91
N GLN A 67 -8.49 9.86 2.06
CA GLN A 67 -9.08 10.14 3.38
C GLN A 67 -9.19 11.65 3.63
N GLY A 68 -8.14 12.42 3.32
CA GLY A 68 -8.15 13.88 3.42
C GLY A 68 -9.18 14.53 2.50
N GLU A 69 -9.29 14.07 1.25
CA GLU A 69 -10.31 14.54 0.29
C GLU A 69 -11.74 14.28 0.81
N ARG A 70 -12.00 13.10 1.39
CA ARG A 70 -13.31 12.77 1.99
C ARG A 70 -13.63 13.64 3.21
N GLN A 71 -12.64 13.88 4.08
CA GLN A 71 -12.81 14.75 5.25
C GLN A 71 -13.08 16.20 4.83
N HIS A 72 -12.37 16.69 3.81
CA HIS A 72 -12.58 18.03 3.26
C HIS A 72 -13.99 18.17 2.68
N MET A 73 -14.47 17.17 1.92
CA MET A 73 -15.81 17.17 1.33
C MET A 73 -16.93 17.04 2.36
N SER A 74 -16.70 16.36 3.49
CA SER A 74 -17.68 16.21 4.56
C SER A 74 -17.79 17.42 5.50
N ALA A 75 -16.92 18.43 5.34
CA ALA A 75 -16.90 19.64 6.15
C ALA A 75 -17.75 20.80 5.58
N PHE A 76 -18.44 20.56 4.46
CA PHE A 76 -19.39 21.47 3.80
C PHE A 76 -20.79 20.83 3.74
#